data_AF-A0A8S2ZGY4-F1
#
_entry.id   AF-A0A8S2ZGY4-F1
#
_cell.length_a   1.000
_cell.length_b   1.000
_cell.length_c   1.000
_cell.angle_alpha   90.00
_cell.angle_beta   90.00
_cell.angle_gamma   90.00
#
_symmetry.space_group_name_H-M   'P 1'
#
loop_
_entity.id
_entity.type
_entity.pdbx_description
1 polymer ?
#
loop_
_entity_poly.entity_id
_entity_poly.type
_entity_poly.pdbx_seq_one_letter_code
_entity_poly.pdbx_strand_id
1 'polypeptide(L)' 'MLDGLRKVNKSYPLLNTKVEESGEHIILGTGELYLDCVMHDLRRM' A
#
# COMPACT_ATOMS: atom_id res chain seq x y z
N MET A 1 6.57 -5.09 -7.73
CA MET A 1 5.68 -5.17 -6.55
C MET A 1 6.27 -4.46 -5.33
N LEU A 2 7.42 -4.90 -4.79
CA LEU A 2 8.10 -4.24 -3.65
C LEU A 2 8.39 -2.75 -3.86
N ASP A 3 8.86 -2.37 -5.06
CA ASP A 3 9.07 -0.95 -5.38
C ASP A 3 7.77 -0.16 -5.48
N GLY A 4 6.67 -0.80 -5.88
CA GLY A 4 5.34 -0.21 -5.86
C GLY A 4 4.91 0.13 -4.44
N LEU A 5 5.04 -0.84 -3.51
CA LEU A 5 4.76 -0.65 -2.08
C LEU A 5 5.59 0.49 -1.48
N ARG A 6 6.88 0.57 -1.82
CA ARG A 6 7.75 1.69 -1.39
C ARG A 6 7.32 3.04 -1.95
N LYS A 7 6.85 3.09 -3.20
CA LYS A 7 6.38 4.33 -3.81
C LYS A 7 5.06 4.79 -3.20
N VAL A 8 4.08 3.90 -3.02
CA VAL A 8 2.79 4.27 -2.40
C VAL A 8 2.97 4.70 -0.95
N ASN A 9 3.86 4.09 -0.17
CA ASN A 9 4.19 4.57 1.19
C ASN A 9 4.76 5.99 1.22
N LYS A 10 5.44 6.42 0.15
CA LYS A 10 5.96 7.79 0.04
C LYS A 10 4.89 8.78 -0.40
N SER A 11 3.97 8.34 -1.26
CA SER A 11 2.92 9.19 -1.83
C SER A 11 1.70 9.34 -0.94
N TYR A 12 1.44 8.37 -0.05
CA TYR A 12 0.27 8.29 0.80
C TYR A 12 0.69 8.33 2.29
N PRO A 13 0.80 9.51 2.93
CA PRO A 13 1.44 9.67 4.24
C PRO A 13 0.80 8.91 5.41
N LEU A 14 -0.51 8.62 5.30
CA LEU A 14 -1.25 7.86 6.32
C LEU A 14 -1.27 6.35 6.02
N LEU A 15 -0.67 5.92 4.90
CA LEU A 15 -0.55 4.51 4.56
C LEU A 15 0.56 3.88 5.40
N ASN A 16 0.30 2.69 5.91
CA ASN A 16 1.31 1.88 6.57
C ASN A 16 1.36 0.50 5.92
N THR A 17 2.56 -0.05 5.75
CA THR A 17 2.74 -1.40 5.19
C THR A 17 3.54 -2.26 6.16
N LYS A 18 3.07 -3.48 6.43
CA LYS A 18 3.76 -4.46 7.28
C LYS A 18 4.08 -5.70 6.47
N VAL A 19 5.22 -6.31 6.74
CA VAL A 19 5.58 -7.63 6.20
C VAL A 19 5.39 -8.64 7.33
N GLU A 20 4.54 -9.64 7.10
CA GLU A 20 4.36 -10.75 8.04
C GLU A 20 5.47 -11.80 7.85
N GLU A 21 5.66 -12.67 8.85
CA GLU A 21 6.65 -13.75 8.79
C GLU A 21 6.37 -14.75 7.66
N SER A 22 5.13 -14.82 7.16
CA SER A 22 4.74 -15.58 5.96
C SER A 22 5.32 -15.00 4.65
N GLY A 23 5.79 -13.75 4.67
CA GLY A 23 6.18 -12.98 3.48
C GLY A 23 5.04 -12.17 2.87
N GLU A 24 3.84 -12.20 3.46
CA GLU A 24 2.72 -11.39 3.00
C GLU A 24 2.90 -9.90 3.35
N HIS A 25 2.50 -9.03 2.41
CA HIS A 25 2.53 -7.59 2.59
C HIS A 25 1.14 -7.07 2.94
N ILE A 26 0.95 -6.64 4.17
CA ILE A 26 -0.29 -6.02 4.65
C ILE A 26 -0.22 -4.52 4.38
N ILE A 27 -1.33 -3.96 3.86
CA ILE A 27 -1.52 -2.53 3.66
C ILE A 27 -2.61 -2.04 4.62
N LEU A 28 -2.32 -0.98 5.37
CA LEU A 28 -3.20 -0.36 6.35
C LEU A 28 -3.43 1.10 5.95
N GLY A 29 -4.68 1.52 5.86
CA GLY A 29 -5.08 2.89 5.49
C GLY A 29 -6.50 3.19 5.95
N THR A 30 -6.89 4.46 5.92
CA THR A 30 -8.17 4.91 6.50
C THR A 30 -9.29 4.93 5.48
N GLY A 31 -10.27 4.03 5.65
CA GLY A 31 -11.50 4.02 4.85
C GLY A 31 -11.36 3.37 3.48
N GLU A 32 -12.51 3.09 2.86
CA GLU A 32 -12.59 2.33 1.60
C GLU A 32 -12.03 3.09 0.40
N LEU A 33 -12.41 4.37 0.23
CA LEU A 33 -11.99 5.17 -0.93
C LEU A 33 -10.48 5.37 -0.95
N TYR A 34 -9.87 5.58 0.22
CA TYR A 34 -8.43 5.72 0.34
C TYR A 34 -7.69 4.45 -0.12
N LEU A 35 -8.16 3.28 0.34
CA LEU A 35 -7.58 2.01 -0.06
C LEU A 35 -7.84 1.69 -1.54
N ASP A 36 -8.98 2.09 -2.10
CA ASP A 36 -9.25 1.91 -3.53
C ASP A 36 -8.26 2.72 -4.38
N CYS A 37 -8.02 4.00 -4.06
CA CYS A 37 -7.03 4.84 -4.73
C CYS A 37 -5.61 4.24 -4.63
N VAL A 38 -5.19 3.83 -3.43
CA VAL A 38 -3.87 3.21 -3.22
C VAL A 38 -3.73 1.93 -4.05
N MET A 39 -4.76 1.08 -4.07
CA MET A 39 -4.75 -0.19 -4.80
C MET A 39 -4.85 0.02 -6.31
N HIS A 40 -5.53 1.07 -6.76
CA HIS A 40 -5.55 1.48 -8.17
C HIS A 40 -4.14 1.85 -8.63
N ASP A 41 -3.45 2.71 -7.87
CA ASP A 41 -2.11 3.17 -8.23
C ASP A 41 -1.11 2.02 -8.16
N LEU A 42 -1.16 1.19 -7.11
CA LEU A 42 -0.29 0.02 -6.98
C LEU A 42 -0.42 -0.97 -8.15
N ARG A 43 -1.60 -1.07 -8.78
CA ARG A 43 -1.86 -1.94 -9.94
C ARG A 43 -1.40 -1.36 -11.28
N ARG A 44 -1.32 -0.03 -11.39
CA ARG A 44 -0.98 0.68 -12.65
C ARG A 44 0.45 1.19 -12.72
N MET A 45 1.26 0.92 -11.69
CA MET A 45 2.64 1.37 -11.53
C MET A 45 3.69 0.32 -11.88
#